data_AF-A0A7J5D5L3-F1
#
_entry.id   AF-A0A7J5D5L3-F1
#
_cell.length_a   1.000
_cell.length_b   1.000
_cell.length_c   1.000
_cell.angle_alpha   90.00
_cell.angle_beta   90.00
_cell.angle_gamma   90.00
#
_symmetry.space_group_name_H-M   'P 1'
#
loop_
_entity.id
_entity.type
_entity.pdbx_description
1 polymer ?
#
loop_
_entity_poly.entity_id
_entity_poly.type
_entity_poly.pdbx_seq_one_letter_code
_entity_poly.pdbx_strand_id
1 'polypeptide(L)'
;MSTDSPTIPADVAAHVLSHFGRGGYPAGDWAESLISLIDRADMANRAKLLATFPEHGRAVLLAKYDEEGIATLQRIARGETVAVDSNPNVPF
;
A
#
# COMPACT_ATOMS: atom_id res chain seq x y z
N MET A 1 -23.25 -7.29 6.91
CA MET A 1 -22.16 -7.65 6.00
C MET A 1 -21.19 -6.48 6.03
N SER A 2 -20.30 -6.46 7.03
CA SER A 2 -19.40 -5.33 7.27
C SER A 2 -18.23 -5.44 6.31
N THR A 3 -18.17 -4.58 5.30
CA THR A 3 -17.02 -4.42 4.43
C THR A 3 -15.92 -3.72 5.21
N ASP A 4 -15.18 -4.49 6.00
CA ASP A 4 -13.91 -4.07 6.57
C ASP A 4 -12.97 -3.87 5.38
N SER A 5 -12.93 -2.64 4.87
CA SER A 5 -11.96 -2.27 3.83
C SER A 5 -10.58 -2.55 4.42
N PRO A 6 -9.73 -3.36 3.75
CA PRO A 6 -8.43 -3.75 4.32
C PRO A 6 -7.63 -2.48 4.59
N THR A 7 -7.56 -2.13 5.88
CA THR A 7 -6.85 -0.97 6.38
C THR A 7 -5.38 -1.29 6.28
N ILE A 8 -4.59 -0.45 5.61
CA ILE A 8 -3.14 -0.68 5.46
C ILE A 8 -2.53 -0.68 6.87
N PRO A 9 -1.90 -1.78 7.33
CA PRO A 9 -1.23 -1.79 8.62
C PRO A 9 -0.04 -0.82 8.63
N ALA A 10 0.26 -0.24 9.80
CA ALA A 10 1.39 0.69 9.97
C ALA A 10 2.72 0.08 9.51
N ASP A 11 2.94 -1.20 9.81
CA ASP A 11 4.16 -1.92 9.42
C ASP A 11 4.27 -2.07 7.90
N VAL A 12 3.18 -2.41 7.22
CA VAL A 12 3.13 -2.51 5.75
C VAL A 12 3.39 -1.14 5.13
N ALA A 13 2.85 -0.07 5.69
CA ALA A 13 3.12 1.28 5.23
C ALA A 13 4.60 1.65 5.41
N ALA A 14 5.21 1.33 6.55
CA ALA A 14 6.64 1.58 6.81
C ALA A 14 7.56 0.80 5.84
N HIS A 15 7.22 -0.46 5.57
CA HIS A 15 7.94 -1.30 4.61
C HIS A 15 7.88 -0.74 3.19
N VAL A 16 6.68 -0.35 2.73
CA VAL A 16 6.51 0.23 1.40
C VAL A 16 7.22 1.57 1.29
N LEU A 17 7.15 2.43 2.31
CA LEU A 17 7.92 3.67 2.34
C LEU A 17 9.42 3.43 2.22
N SER A 18 9.91 2.39 2.90
CA SER A 18 11.33 2.01 2.85
C SER A 18 11.72 1.57 1.45
N HIS A 19 10.88 0.75 0.80
CA HIS A 19 11.08 0.30 -0.59
C HIS A 19 11.19 1.48 -1.58
N PHE A 20 10.34 2.50 -1.44
CA PHE A 20 10.37 3.70 -2.29
C PHE A 20 11.41 4.75 -1.86
N GLY A 21 12.21 4.50 -0.81
CA GLY A 21 13.22 5.43 -0.31
C GLY A 21 12.64 6.70 0.32
N ARG A 22 11.42 6.62 0.88
CA ARG A 22 10.66 7.76 1.45
C ARG A 22 10.54 7.74 2.98
N GLY A 23 11.36 6.94 3.66
CA GLY A 23 11.39 6.76 5.11
C GLY A 23 10.85 5.40 5.54
N GLY A 24 10.57 5.20 6.84
CA GLY A 24 10.15 3.90 7.37
C GLY A 24 11.33 2.98 7.67
N TYR A 25 11.06 1.67 7.79
CA TYR A 25 12.06 0.64 8.04
C TYR A 25 11.89 -0.51 7.04
N PRO A 26 12.99 -1.21 6.68
CA PRO A 26 12.94 -2.23 5.65
C PRO A 26 12.11 -3.44 6.11
N ALA A 27 11.39 -4.03 5.17
CA ALA A 27 10.68 -5.28 5.40
C ALA A 27 11.66 -6.46 5.52
N GLY A 28 11.19 -7.57 6.06
CA GLY A 28 11.91 -8.85 5.92
C GLY A 28 11.89 -9.35 4.47
N ASP A 29 12.81 -10.26 4.13
CA ASP A 29 13.07 -10.73 2.76
C ASP A 29 11.81 -11.13 1.96
N TRP A 30 10.88 -11.82 2.62
CA TRP A 30 9.63 -12.25 1.98
C TRP A 30 8.73 -11.05 1.63
N ALA A 31 8.53 -10.13 2.57
CA ALA A 31 7.68 -8.97 2.38
C ALA A 31 8.30 -7.99 1.38
N GLU A 32 9.62 -7.81 1.41
CA GLU A 32 10.35 -6.98 0.45
C GLU A 32 10.23 -7.55 -0.97
N SER A 33 10.34 -8.88 -1.11
CA SER A 33 10.15 -9.57 -2.40
C SER A 33 8.71 -9.42 -2.91
N LEU A 34 7.72 -9.49 -2.02
CA LEU A 34 6.31 -9.26 -2.37
C LEU A 34 6.06 -7.82 -2.83
N ILE A 35 6.55 -6.83 -2.10
CA ILE A 35 6.43 -5.40 -2.44
C ILE A 35 7.06 -5.15 -3.81
N SER A 36 8.29 -5.61 -4.01
CA SER A 36 9.02 -5.51 -5.28
C SER A 36 8.27 -6.20 -6.43
N LEU A 37 7.66 -7.36 -6.17
CA LEU A 37 6.87 -8.09 -7.15
C LEU A 37 5.62 -7.32 -7.57
N ILE A 38 4.90 -6.72 -6.61
CA ILE A 38 3.70 -5.92 -6.89
C ILE A 38 4.06 -4.66 -7.69
N ASP A 39 5.15 -3.98 -7.31
CA ASP A 39 5.61 -2.77 -7.98
C ASP A 39 5.95 -3.02 -9.46
N ARG A 40 6.65 -4.11 -9.75
CA ARG A 40 7.10 -4.47 -11.12
C ARG A 40 6.08 -5.24 -11.96
N ALA A 41 5.03 -5.82 -11.35
CA ALA A 41 4.05 -6.63 -12.07
C ALA A 41 3.28 -5.82 -13.12
N ASP A 42 2.96 -6.47 -14.25
CA ASP A 42 2.04 -5.96 -15.26
C ASP A 42 0.60 -5.91 -14.70
N MET A 43 -0.29 -5.18 -15.38
CA MET A 43 -1.65 -4.93 -14.87
C MET A 43 -2.42 -6.21 -14.53
N ALA A 44 -2.31 -7.26 -15.35
CA ALA A 44 -3.07 -8.50 -15.14
C ALA A 44 -2.55 -9.30 -13.93
N ASN A 45 -1.23 -9.40 -13.76
CA ASN A 45 -0.67 -10.11 -12.61
C ASN A 45 -0.71 -9.26 -11.34
N ARG A 46 -0.60 -7.93 -11.45
CA ARG A 46 -0.82 -7.02 -10.33
C ARG A 46 -2.24 -7.15 -9.79
N ALA A 47 -3.26 -7.22 -10.65
CA ALA A 47 -4.64 -7.44 -10.21
C ALA A 47 -4.80 -8.73 -9.38
N LYS A 48 -4.15 -9.83 -9.78
CA LYS A 48 -4.14 -11.09 -9.01
C LYS A 48 -3.43 -10.94 -7.66
N LEU A 49 -2.29 -10.24 -7.63
CA LEU A 49 -1.54 -9.98 -6.41
C LEU A 49 -2.32 -9.10 -5.44
N LEU A 50 -3.00 -8.06 -5.93
CA LEU A 50 -3.86 -7.18 -5.12
C LEU A 50 -5.07 -7.92 -4.56
N ALA A 51 -5.64 -8.88 -5.31
CA ALA A 51 -6.71 -9.73 -4.80
C ALA A 51 -6.23 -10.67 -3.68
N THR A 52 -4.97 -11.08 -3.70
CA THR A 52 -4.38 -12.02 -2.73
C THR A 52 -3.78 -11.31 -1.51
N PHE A 53 -3.12 -10.17 -1.73
CA PHE A 53 -2.41 -9.36 -0.74
C PHE A 53 -2.89 -7.91 -0.80
N PRO A 54 -4.15 -7.64 -0.40
CA PRO A 54 -4.79 -6.34 -0.63
C PRO A 54 -4.11 -5.18 0.12
N GLU A 55 -3.57 -5.41 1.31
CA GLU A 55 -2.90 -4.38 2.12
C GLU A 55 -1.60 -3.91 1.46
N HIS A 56 -0.75 -4.85 1.04
CA HIS A 56 0.51 -4.56 0.35
C HIS A 56 0.24 -3.95 -1.02
N GLY A 57 -0.75 -4.49 -1.74
CA GLY A 57 -1.19 -3.98 -3.03
C GLY A 57 -1.67 -2.53 -2.97
N ARG A 58 -2.55 -2.22 -2.02
CA ARG A 58 -3.03 -0.84 -1.79
C ARG A 58 -1.89 0.09 -1.42
N ALA A 59 -1.01 -0.31 -0.51
CA ALA A 59 0.12 0.52 -0.10
C ALA A 59 1.06 0.83 -1.27
N VAL A 60 1.39 -0.15 -2.12
CA VAL A 60 2.23 0.06 -3.30
C VAL A 60 1.54 0.95 -4.34
N LEU A 61 0.24 0.73 -4.60
CA LEU A 61 -0.51 1.59 -5.53
C LEU A 61 -0.56 3.03 -5.04
N LEU A 62 -0.83 3.22 -3.74
CA LEU A 62 -0.88 4.52 -3.10
C LEU A 62 0.49 5.22 -3.23
N ALA A 63 1.58 4.53 -2.91
CA ALA A 63 2.93 5.09 -3.06
C ALA A 63 3.31 5.47 -4.51
N LYS A 64 2.80 4.72 -5.50
CA LYS A 64 3.23 4.84 -6.91
C LYS A 64 2.40 5.81 -7.74
N TYR A 65 1.09 5.88 -7.49
CA TYR A 65 0.15 6.56 -8.37
C TYR A 65 -0.59 7.73 -7.71
N ASP A 66 -0.61 7.79 -6.38
CA ASP A 66 -1.29 8.87 -5.66
C ASP A 66 -0.28 9.97 -5.30
N GLU A 67 -0.61 11.22 -5.62
CA GLU A 67 0.24 12.39 -5.37
C GLU A 67 0.45 12.61 -3.86
N GLU A 68 -0.56 12.33 -3.04
CA GLU A 68 -0.51 12.40 -1.58
C GLU A 68 -0.21 11.03 -0.95
N GLY A 69 0.02 10.01 -1.75
CA GLY A 69 0.11 8.63 -1.27
C GLY A 69 1.27 8.38 -0.32
N ILE A 70 2.44 8.98 -0.59
CA ILE A 70 3.59 8.92 0.33
C ILE A 70 3.28 9.61 1.67
N ALA A 71 2.64 10.77 1.65
CA ALA A 71 2.27 11.49 2.86
C ALA A 71 1.23 10.69 3.68
N THR A 72 0.27 10.06 3.00
CA THR A 72 -0.73 9.19 3.60
C THR A 72 -0.08 7.97 4.25
N LEU A 73 0.83 7.28 3.56
CA LEU A 73 1.57 6.15 4.13
C LEU A 73 2.42 6.57 5.32
N GLN A 74 3.03 7.75 5.29
CA GLN A 74 3.81 8.27 6.43
C GLN A 74 2.93 8.51 7.66
N ARG A 75 1.69 9.01 7.48
CA ARG A 75 0.72 9.14 8.57
C ARG A 75 0.33 7.76 9.13
N ILE A 76 0.00 6.81 8.25
CA ILE A 76 -0.36 5.44 8.63
C ILE A 76 0.79 4.76 9.40
N ALA A 77 2.03 4.88 8.91
CA ALA A 77 3.22 4.32 9.55
C ALA A 77 3.51 4.92 10.93
N ARG A 78 3.08 6.17 11.20
CA ARG A 78 3.14 6.81 12.52
C ARG A 78 2.01 6.36 13.46
N GLY A 79 1.12 5.48 13.02
CA GLY A 79 -0.04 5.04 13.79
C GLY A 79 -1.20 6.04 13.80
N GLU A 80 -1.19 7.03 12.91
CA GLU A 80 -2.34 7.91 12.72
C GLU A 80 -3.42 7.14 11.97
N THR A 81 -4.61 6.97 12.56
CA THR A 81 -5.78 6.44 11.85
C THR A 81 -6.19 7.42 10.77
N VAL A 82 -5.73 7.17 9.54
CA VAL A 82 -6.27 7.83 8.35
C VAL A 82 -7.56 7.11 8.01
N ALA A 83 -8.70 7.74 8.28
CA ALA A 83 -9.95 7.32 7.69
C ALA A 83 -9.78 7.48 6.17
N VAL A 84 -9.53 6.39 5.46
CA VAL A 84 -9.74 6.33 4.00
C VAL A 84 -11.24 6.49 3.85
N ASP A 85 -11.66 7.73 3.62
CA ASP A 85 -13.03 8.00 3.27
C ASP A 85 -13.37 7.13 2.06
N SER A 86 -14.49 6.45 2.15
CA SER A 86 -15.03 5.66 1.05
C SER A 86 -15.56 6.64 -0.01
N ASN A 87 -14.68 7.35 -0.71
CA ASN A 87 -15.06 8.20 -1.82
C ASN A 87 -14.75 7.48 -3.14
N PRO A 88 -15.77 6.97 -3.87
CA PRO A 88 -15.58 6.24 -5.12
C PRO A 88 -15.34 7.20 -6.30
N ASN A 89 -14.30 8.03 -6.23
CA ASN A 89 -14.00 8.99 -7.29
C ASN A 89 -12.55 8.89 -7.76
N VAL A 90 -12.23 7.72 -8.32
CA VAL A 90 -11.20 7.59 -9.34
C VAL A 90 -11.91 7.67 -10.71
N PRO A 91 -11.61 8.66 -11.56
CA PRO A 91 -12.13 8.65 -12.92
C PRO A 91 -11.51 7.47 -13.69
N PHE A 92 -12.35 6.83 -14.49
CA PHE A 92 -12.14 5.61 -15.29
C PHE A 92 -10.80 5.49 -16.01
#